data_AF-A0A495SAF6-F1
#
_entry.id   AF-A0A495SAF6-F1
#
_cell.length_a   1.000
_cell.length_b   1.000
_cell.length_c   1.000
_cell.angle_alpha   90.00
_cell.angle_beta   90.00
_cell.angle_gamma   90.00
#
_symmetry.space_group_name_H-M   'P 1'
#
loop_
_entity.id
_entity.type
_entity.pdbx_description
1 polymer ?
#
loop_
_entity_poly.entity_id
_entity_poly.type
_entity_poly.pdbx_seq_one_letter_code
_entity_poly.pdbx_strand_id
1 'polypeptide(L)'
;MNINIMNFKGFKWVVILSILVMNLNFCQKCNKVTIKGITGNVKLGAVVETENDEIYYIEGLSDWGKNVGRKIVISGCLKKIKHIDKKENDNQIIQTVDNGVWIEKRIRNPKWKFMDK
;
A
#
# COMPACT_ATOMS: atom_id res chain seq x y z
N MET A 1 -24.21 59.35 -18.66
CA MET A 1 -24.38 57.91 -18.92
C MET A 1 -23.91 57.18 -17.67
N ASN A 2 -24.85 56.76 -16.81
CA ASN A 2 -24.54 56.16 -15.52
C ASN A 2 -24.29 54.66 -15.70
N ILE A 3 -23.06 54.21 -15.43
CA ILE A 3 -22.73 52.79 -15.38
C ILE A 3 -22.98 52.34 -13.94
N ASN A 4 -24.05 51.56 -13.77
CA ASN A 4 -24.41 50.92 -12.51
C ASN A 4 -23.28 49.97 -12.07
N ILE A 5 -22.71 50.23 -10.89
CA ILE A 5 -21.80 49.32 -10.21
C ILE A 5 -22.64 48.15 -9.70
N MET A 6 -22.64 47.06 -10.47
CA MET A 6 -23.35 45.83 -10.13
C MET A 6 -22.63 45.12 -8.99
N ASN A 7 -23.41 44.82 -7.95
CA ASN A 7 -23.02 44.40 -6.60
C ASN A 7 -22.28 43.05 -6.58
N PHE A 8 -20.95 43.07 -6.42
CA PHE A 8 -20.06 41.90 -6.47
C PHE A 8 -20.01 41.12 -5.13
N LYS A 9 -21.17 40.82 -4.52
CA LYS A 9 -21.24 40.09 -3.23
C LYS A 9 -21.59 38.60 -3.35
N GLY A 10 -22.07 38.15 -4.51
CA GLY A 10 -22.50 36.76 -4.73
C GLY A 10 -21.38 35.75 -5.04
N PHE A 11 -20.21 36.22 -5.49
CA PHE A 11 -19.20 35.33 -6.06
C PHE A 11 -18.23 34.70 -5.02
N LYS A 12 -18.16 35.27 -3.82
CA LYS A 12 -17.17 34.86 -2.80
C LYS A 12 -17.50 33.52 -2.12
N TRP A 13 -18.80 33.21 -1.99
CA TRP A 13 -19.27 31.98 -1.34
C TRP A 13 -19.10 30.73 -2.20
N VAL A 14 -19.17 30.87 -3.52
CA VAL A 14 -19.06 29.74 -4.46
C VAL A 14 -17.64 29.15 -4.49
N VAL A 15 -16.62 30.00 -4.36
CA VAL A 15 -15.20 29.59 -4.35
C VAL A 15 -14.82 28.86 -3.05
N ILE A 16 -15.38 29.27 -1.91
CA ILE A 16 -15.12 28.59 -0.63
C ILE A 16 -15.76 27.19 -0.64
N LEU A 17 -16.92 27.05 -1.27
CA LEU A 17 -17.61 25.76 -1.37
C LEU A 17 -16.84 24.76 -2.25
N SER A 18 -16.22 25.20 -3.35
CA SER A 18 -15.46 24.30 -4.22
C SER A 18 -14.15 23.79 -3.61
N ILE A 19 -13.47 24.60 -2.78
CA ILE A 19 -12.27 24.17 -2.03
C ILE A 19 -12.63 23.12 -0.95
N LEU A 20 -13.83 23.20 -0.38
CA LEU A 20 -14.33 22.22 0.59
C LEU A 20 -14.68 20.87 -0.06
N VAL A 21 -15.22 20.88 -1.28
CA VAL A 21 -15.55 19.64 -2.01
C VAL A 21 -14.29 18.88 -2.46
N MET A 22 -13.19 19.56 -2.75
CA MET A 22 -11.92 18.91 -3.11
C MET A 22 -11.27 18.10 -1.96
N ASN A 23 -11.68 18.33 -0.70
CA ASN A 23 -11.17 17.60 0.47
C ASN A 23 -12.05 16.42 0.90
N LEU A 24 -13.04 16.03 0.10
CA LEU A 24 -13.87 14.84 0.35
C LEU A 24 -13.08 13.55 0.14
N ASN A 25 -12.26 13.24 1.14
CA ASN A 25 -12.04 11.92 1.71
C ASN A 25 -12.03 10.78 0.70
N PHE A 26 -10.89 10.60 0.04
CA PHE A 26 -10.51 9.32 -0.52
C PHE A 26 -10.19 8.35 0.64
N CYS A 27 -11.23 7.96 1.38
CA CYS A 27 -11.14 6.96 2.44
C CYS A 27 -11.05 5.60 1.73
N GLN A 28 -9.86 5.23 1.27
CA GLN A 28 -9.61 3.89 0.74
C GLN A 28 -10.00 2.88 1.80
N LYS A 29 -10.93 1.97 1.47
CA LYS A 29 -11.25 0.81 2.31
C LYS A 29 -9.96 0.05 2.62
N CYS A 30 -9.44 0.25 3.82
CA CYS A 30 -8.24 -0.41 4.32
C CYS A 30 -8.65 -1.73 4.97
N ASN A 31 -8.25 -2.85 4.37
CA ASN A 31 -8.37 -4.16 5.01
C ASN A 31 -7.24 -4.31 6.04
N LYS A 32 -7.50 -3.96 7.30
CA LYS A 32 -6.49 -4.05 8.36
C LYS A 32 -6.17 -5.51 8.67
N VAL A 33 -4.89 -5.84 8.69
CA VAL A 33 -4.39 -7.16 9.07
C VAL A 33 -3.27 -7.03 10.09
N THR A 34 -3.08 -8.08 10.88
CA THR A 34 -1.92 -8.27 11.75
C THR A 34 -1.34 -9.63 11.44
N ILE A 35 -0.07 -9.68 11.09
CA ILE A 35 0.65 -10.92 10.78
C ILE A 35 1.85 -11.07 11.72
N LYS A 36 2.19 -12.33 12.00
CA LYS A 36 3.40 -12.72 12.70
C LYS A 36 4.28 -13.48 11.74
N GLY A 37 5.58 -13.24 11.81
CA GLY A 37 6.52 -13.91 10.92
C GLY A 37 7.96 -13.55 11.20
N ILE A 38 8.82 -13.95 10.29
CA ILE A 38 10.26 -13.72 10.31
C ILE A 38 10.59 -12.68 9.24
N THR A 39 11.43 -11.71 9.59
CA THR A 39 11.92 -10.70 8.65
C THR A 39 12.88 -11.32 7.63
N GLY A 40 12.70 -10.97 6.36
CA GLY A 40 13.56 -11.40 5.27
C GLY A 40 13.71 -10.33 4.19
N ASN A 41 14.66 -10.49 3.29
CA ASN A 41 14.83 -9.60 2.14
C ASN A 41 14.80 -10.41 0.86
N VAL A 42 14.14 -9.86 -0.16
CA VAL A 42 14.14 -10.39 -1.52
C VAL A 42 14.55 -9.29 -2.49
N LYS A 43 14.76 -9.61 -3.77
CA LYS A 43 15.16 -8.64 -4.81
C LYS A 43 14.29 -7.38 -4.84
N LEU A 44 13.00 -7.52 -4.52
CA LEU A 44 12.01 -6.44 -4.58
C LEU A 44 11.83 -5.67 -3.26
N GLY A 45 12.56 -6.02 -2.19
CA GLY A 45 12.60 -5.26 -0.93
C GLY A 45 12.43 -6.10 0.33
N ALA A 46 12.04 -5.44 1.42
CA ALA A 46 11.83 -6.05 2.71
C ALA A 46 10.51 -6.85 2.76
N VAL A 47 10.59 -8.06 3.31
CA VAL A 47 9.45 -8.98 3.44
C VAL A 47 9.32 -9.54 4.85
N VAL A 48 8.13 -10.04 5.16
CA VAL A 48 7.87 -10.88 6.33
C VAL A 48 7.33 -12.22 5.83
N GLU A 49 8.01 -13.29 6.20
CA GLU A 49 7.63 -14.67 5.92
C GLU A 49 6.87 -15.23 7.12
N THR A 50 5.66 -15.72 6.88
CA THR A 50 4.82 -16.32 7.93
C THR A 50 5.12 -17.81 8.10
N GLU A 51 4.59 -18.43 9.14
CA GLU A 51 4.75 -19.88 9.38
C GLU A 51 4.12 -20.77 8.30
N ASN A 52 3.25 -20.20 7.45
CA ASN A 52 2.61 -20.90 6.33
C ASN A 52 3.34 -20.65 5.00
N ASP A 53 4.62 -20.27 5.05
CA ASP A 53 5.46 -19.90 3.90
C ASP A 53 4.87 -18.76 3.04
N GLU A 54 3.94 -17.97 3.59
CA GLU A 54 3.39 -16.81 2.91
C GLU A 54 4.32 -15.60 3.06
N ILE A 55 4.62 -14.93 1.94
CA ILE A 55 5.48 -13.74 1.89
C ILE A 55 4.63 -12.48 1.81
N TYR A 56 4.91 -11.53 2.71
CA TYR A 56 4.28 -10.20 2.75
C TYR A 56 5.33 -9.10 2.56
N TYR A 57 5.18 -8.31 1.50
CA TYR A 57 6.02 -7.14 1.22
C TYR A 57 5.66 -5.97 2.11
N ILE A 58 6.66 -5.20 2.54
CA ILE A 58 6.46 -4.05 3.42
C ILE A 58 6.58 -2.76 2.61
N GLU A 59 5.47 -2.01 2.47
CA GLU A 59 5.48 -0.76 1.70
C GLU A 59 6.34 0.29 2.40
N GLY A 60 7.24 0.92 1.63
CA GLY A 60 8.12 1.98 2.14
C GLY A 60 9.36 1.47 2.90
N LEU A 61 9.59 0.15 2.95
CA LEU A 61 10.79 -0.44 3.55
C LEU A 61 11.58 -1.22 2.51
N SER A 62 12.80 -0.77 2.20
CA SER A 62 13.67 -1.42 1.21
C SER A 62 14.38 -2.65 1.75
N ASP A 63 14.80 -2.62 3.02
CA ASP A 63 15.63 -3.65 3.65
C ASP A 63 15.44 -3.66 5.18
N TRP A 64 15.54 -4.83 5.81
CA TRP A 64 15.58 -4.98 7.27
C TRP A 64 16.99 -4.82 7.90
N GLY A 65 18.05 -4.90 7.08
CA GLY A 65 19.43 -4.80 7.51
C GLY A 65 19.79 -5.85 8.56
N LYS A 66 20.33 -5.42 9.71
CA LYS A 66 20.68 -6.32 10.83
C LYS A 66 19.49 -7.03 11.49
N ASN A 67 18.26 -6.63 11.17
CA ASN A 67 17.07 -7.21 11.76
C ASN A 67 16.51 -8.38 10.95
N VAL A 68 17.17 -8.81 9.87
CA VAL A 68 16.81 -10.04 9.12
C VAL A 68 16.85 -11.26 10.05
N GLY A 69 15.93 -12.21 9.85
CA GLY A 69 15.82 -13.43 10.64
C GLY A 69 15.17 -13.25 12.01
N ARG A 70 14.65 -12.05 12.33
CA ARG A 70 13.99 -11.77 13.61
C ARG A 70 12.49 -12.00 13.52
N LYS A 71 11.92 -12.56 14.60
CA LYS A 71 10.47 -12.66 14.75
C LYS A 71 9.85 -11.28 14.99
N ILE A 72 8.78 -10.99 14.27
CA ILE A 72 8.12 -9.70 14.27
C ILE A 72 6.61 -9.87 14.23
N VAL A 73 5.90 -8.94 14.87
CA VAL A 73 4.47 -8.72 14.67
C VAL A 73 4.31 -7.42 13.90
N ILE A 74 3.65 -7.48 12.75
CA ILE A 74 3.41 -6.31 11.90
C ILE A 74 1.93 -6.19 11.59
N SER A 75 1.43 -4.95 11.64
CA SER A 75 0.05 -4.60 11.36
C SER A 75 -0.01 -3.48 10.32
N GLY A 76 -1.07 -3.45 9.52
CA GLY A 76 -1.26 -2.43 8.50
C GLY A 76 -2.43 -2.76 7.59
N CYS A 77 -2.54 -2.04 6.48
CA CYS A 77 -3.56 -2.31 5.47
C CYS A 77 -3.03 -3.34 4.46
N LEU A 78 -3.70 -4.48 4.30
CA LEU A 78 -3.35 -5.44 3.26
C LEU A 78 -3.82 -4.94 1.90
N LYS A 79 -2.88 -4.80 0.98
CA LYS A 79 -3.13 -4.62 -0.44
C LYS A 79 -2.69 -5.87 -1.19
N LYS A 80 -3.58 -6.45 -1.97
CA LYS A 80 -3.28 -7.54 -2.89
C LYS A 80 -3.12 -6.96 -4.29
N ILE A 81 -1.96 -7.13 -4.91
CA ILE A 81 -1.70 -6.70 -6.29
C ILE A 81 -1.70 -7.96 -7.14
N LYS A 82 -2.62 -8.03 -8.10
CA LYS A 82 -2.69 -9.12 -9.05
C LYS A 82 -1.78 -8.79 -10.21
N HIS A 83 -0.73 -9.57 -10.37
CA HIS A 83 0.14 -9.53 -11.53
C HIS A 83 -0.31 -10.61 -12.51
N ILE A 84 -0.31 -10.26 -13.79
CA ILE A 84 -0.67 -11.16 -14.87
C ILE A 84 0.58 -11.23 -15.74
N ASP A 85 1.30 -12.33 -15.65
CA ASP A 85 2.41 -12.61 -16.53
C ASP A 85 1.81 -12.87 -17.92
N LYS A 86 1.97 -11.90 -18.82
CA LYS A 86 1.86 -12.19 -20.23
C LYS A 86 3.04 -13.11 -20.53
N LYS A 87 2.77 -14.39 -20.78
CA LYS A 87 3.77 -15.32 -21.30
C LYS A 87 4.29 -14.79 -22.64
N GLU A 88 5.37 -14.03 -22.61
CA GLU A 88 6.37 -14.07 -23.66
C GLU A 88 7.56 -14.84 -23.09
N ASN A 89 7.85 -15.98 -23.74
CA ASN A 89 9.02 -16.83 -23.54
C ASN A 89 10.19 -16.08 -22.88
N ASP A 90 10.46 -16.35 -21.60
CA ASP A 90 11.81 -16.35 -21.07
C ASP A 90 11.84 -16.98 -19.67
N ASN A 91 12.86 -17.80 -19.45
CA ASN A 91 13.05 -18.74 -18.35
C ASN A 91 13.24 -18.08 -16.96
N GLN A 92 12.24 -17.37 -16.45
CA GLN A 92 12.26 -16.85 -15.08
C GLN A 92 11.32 -17.65 -14.17
N ILE A 93 11.90 -18.20 -13.10
CA ILE A 93 11.19 -18.93 -12.04
C ILE A 93 10.34 -17.90 -11.26
N ILE A 94 9.11 -17.69 -11.72
CA ILE A 94 8.05 -17.00 -10.99
C ILE A 94 7.23 -18.11 -10.34
N GLN A 95 6.97 -18.04 -9.03
CA GLN A 95 6.04 -18.95 -8.34
C GLN A 95 4.69 -18.92 -9.10
N THR A 96 4.53 -19.91 -9.98
CA THR A 96 3.44 -19.96 -10.94
C THR A 96 2.24 -20.55 -10.21
N VAL A 97 1.29 -19.71 -9.83
CA VAL A 97 -0.06 -20.19 -9.52
C VAL A 97 -0.87 -20.09 -10.83
N ASP A 98 -1.70 -21.11 -11.08
CA ASP A 98 -2.43 -21.39 -12.32
C ASP A 98 -2.73 -20.17 -13.22
N ASN A 99 -2.43 -20.33 -14.52
CA ASN A 99 -2.61 -19.34 -15.59
C ASN A 99 -1.73 -18.07 -15.54
N GLY A 100 -0.55 -18.12 -14.92
CA GLY A 100 0.42 -17.01 -14.97
C GLY A 100 -0.04 -15.79 -14.17
N VAL A 101 -0.88 -16.02 -13.17
CA VAL A 101 -1.37 -14.98 -12.27
C VAL A 101 -0.72 -15.17 -10.92
N TRP A 102 0.05 -14.19 -10.47
CA TRP A 102 0.58 -14.18 -9.11
C TRP A 102 0.04 -12.99 -8.31
N ILE A 103 -0.23 -13.23 -7.02
CA ILE A 103 -0.80 -12.22 -6.12
C ILE A 103 0.26 -11.77 -5.14
N GLU A 104 0.73 -10.54 -5.30
CA GLU A 104 1.59 -9.88 -4.34
C GLU A 104 0.77 -9.43 -3.12
N LYS A 105 1.18 -9.84 -1.93
CA LYS A 105 0.61 -9.35 -0.66
C LYS A 105 1.52 -8.26 -0.11
N ARG A 106 1.01 -7.03 -0.02
CA ARG A 106 1.76 -5.87 0.48
C ARG A 106 1.06 -5.22 1.68
N ILE A 107 1.81 -4.95 2.74
CA ILE A 107 1.32 -4.25 3.94
C ILE A 107 1.60 -2.75 3.78
N ARG A 108 0.53 -1.95 3.74
CA ARG A 108 0.59 -0.48 3.68
C ARG A 108 0.46 0.15 5.06
N ASN A 109 1.06 1.33 5.21
CA ASN A 109 1.17 2.04 6.49
C ASN A 109 1.58 1.09 7.64
N PRO A 110 2.66 0.32 7.45
CA PRO A 110 3.06 -0.72 8.37
C PRO A 110 3.43 -0.18 9.75
N LYS A 111 3.00 -0.88 10.80
CA LYS A 111 3.42 -0.67 12.18
C LYS A 111 3.87 -2.01 12.75
N TRP A 112 5.10 -2.08 13.25
CA TRP A 112 5.67 -3.34 13.70
C TRP A 112 6.37 -3.24 15.06
N LYS A 113 6.50 -4.39 15.70
CA LYS A 113 7.31 -4.60 16.89
C LYS A 113 8.02 -5.94 16.78
N PHE A 114 9.31 -5.95 17.10
CA PHE A 114 10.04 -7.20 17.25
C PHE A 114 9.52 -7.95 18.47
N MET A 115 9.41 -9.27 18.34
CA MET A 115 9.14 -10.12 19.48
C MET A 115 10.46 -10.29 20.23
N ASP A 116 10.42 -10.12 21.56
CA ASP A 116 11.56 -10.42 22.41
C ASP A 116 11.92 -11.91 22.30
N LYS A 117 13.21 -12.21 22.51
CA LYS A 117 13.78 -13.56 22.36
C LYS A 117 13.24 -14.52 23.41
#